data_AF-F4XLE4-F1
#
_entry.id   AF-F4XLE4-F1
#
_cell.length_a   1.000
_cell.length_b   1.000
_cell.length_c   1.000
_cell.angle_alpha   90.00
_cell.angle_beta   90.00
_cell.angle_gamma   90.00
#
_symmetry.space_group_name_H-M   'P 1'
#
loop_
_entity.id
_entity.type
_entity.pdbx_description
1 polymer ?
#
loop_
_entity_poly.entity_id
_entity_poly.type
_entity_poly.pdbx_seq_one_letter_code
_entity_poly.pdbx_strand_id
1 'polypeptide(L)'
;MKKLAKDHKVHKNSFFLLVTQVLDNLIENPYPRNSRQEPFPKTSKLPEGWTFHKLELKFGQGASGQIRLMYLVNTSKSVIKLVWIYSHKQFTKRPDDKDLRSVIQQILED
;
A
#
# COMPACT_ATOMS: atom_id res chain seq x y z
N MET A 1 3.10 -8.40 7.37
CA MET A 1 3.06 -9.40 6.26
C MET A 1 2.62 -10.82 6.66
N LYS A 2 3.13 -11.42 7.75
CA LYS A 2 2.84 -12.83 8.11
C LYS A 2 1.34 -13.19 8.25
N LYS A 3 0.48 -12.25 8.66
CA LYS A 3 -0.97 -12.47 8.81
C LYS A 3 -1.69 -12.57 7.46
N LEU A 4 -1.44 -11.65 6.52
CA LEU A 4 -2.02 -11.70 5.16
C LEU A 4 -1.63 -13.00 4.44
N ALA A 5 -0.36 -13.35 4.46
CA ALA A 5 0.13 -14.58 3.85
C ALA A 5 -0.50 -15.84 4.51
N LYS A 6 -0.78 -15.81 5.82
CA LYS A 6 -1.48 -16.89 6.52
C LYS A 6 -2.96 -17.00 6.15
N ASP A 7 -3.60 -15.93 5.68
CA ASP A 7 -4.99 -15.98 5.21
C ASP A 7 -5.10 -16.57 3.79
N HIS A 8 -3.99 -16.62 3.04
CA HIS A 8 -3.88 -17.13 1.66
C HIS A 8 -3.16 -18.48 1.56
N LYS A 9 -3.28 -19.39 2.54
CA LYS A 9 -2.49 -20.65 2.61
C LYS A 9 -2.45 -21.49 1.33
N VAL A 10 -3.53 -21.53 0.55
CA VAL A 10 -3.63 -22.32 -0.70
C VAL A 10 -2.86 -21.68 -1.87
N HIS A 11 -2.61 -20.37 -1.81
CA HIS A 11 -1.95 -19.61 -2.89
C HIS A 11 -0.85 -18.66 -2.40
N LYS A 12 -0.21 -19.01 -1.28
CA LYS A 12 0.82 -18.17 -0.63
C LYS A 12 1.88 -17.70 -1.61
N ASN A 13 2.42 -18.62 -2.40
CA ASN A 13 3.50 -18.31 -3.35
C ASN A 13 3.00 -17.34 -4.43
N SER A 14 1.82 -17.58 -4.99
CA SER A 14 1.22 -16.68 -5.99
C SER A 14 0.97 -15.29 -5.43
N PHE A 15 0.56 -15.16 -4.16
CA PHE A 15 0.37 -13.86 -3.52
C PHE A 15 1.69 -13.12 -3.34
N PHE A 16 2.72 -13.79 -2.84
CA PHE A 16 4.05 -13.20 -2.72
C PHE A 16 4.61 -12.76 -4.07
N LEU A 17 4.49 -13.61 -5.10
CA LEU A 17 4.92 -13.29 -6.46
C LEU A 17 4.21 -12.06 -7.00
N LEU A 18 2.89 -11.95 -6.82
CA LEU A 18 2.13 -10.76 -7.24
C LEU A 18 2.63 -9.50 -6.53
N VAL A 19 2.82 -9.56 -5.20
CA VAL A 19 3.30 -8.39 -4.45
C VAL A 19 4.71 -8.00 -4.90
N THR A 20 5.63 -8.96 -5.04
CA THR A 20 6.98 -8.69 -5.52
C THR A 20 6.97 -8.03 -6.90
N GLN A 21 6.22 -8.61 -7.86
CA GLN A 21 6.10 -8.05 -9.20
C GLN A 21 5.52 -6.63 -9.18
N VAL A 22 4.55 -6.36 -8.31
CA VAL A 22 3.99 -5.02 -8.13
C VAL A 22 5.03 -4.04 -7.59
N LEU A 23 5.84 -4.45 -6.61
CA LEU A 23 6.88 -3.62 -6.05
C LEU A 23 7.96 -3.30 -7.10
N ASP A 24 8.37 -4.28 -7.91
CA ASP A 24 9.32 -4.08 -9.00
C ASP A 24 8.74 -3.10 -10.04
N ASN A 25 7.47 -3.27 -10.43
CA ASN A 25 6.81 -2.36 -11.37
C ASN A 25 6.66 -0.94 -10.81
N LEU A 26 6.56 -0.77 -9.49
CA LEU A 26 6.48 0.55 -8.86
C LEU A 26 7.80 1.31 -8.94
N ILE A 27 8.94 0.61 -8.99
CA ILE A 27 10.25 1.23 -9.20
C ILE A 27 10.31 1.89 -10.58
N GLU A 28 9.84 1.19 -11.61
CA GLU A 28 9.81 1.69 -13.00
C GLU A 28 8.73 2.73 -13.23
N ASN A 29 7.54 2.54 -12.63
CA ASN A 29 6.41 3.46 -12.74
C ASN A 29 5.77 3.67 -11.36
N PRO A 30 6.14 4.75 -10.64
CA PRO A 30 5.57 5.05 -9.32
C PRO A 30 4.06 5.34 -9.32
N TYR A 31 3.48 5.65 -10.48
CA TYR A 31 2.08 6.03 -10.65
C TYR A 31 1.36 5.16 -11.69
N PRO A 32 1.22 3.84 -11.45
CA PRO A 32 0.54 2.96 -12.38
C PRO A 32 -0.95 3.32 -12.46
N ARG A 33 -1.62 2.92 -13.55
CA ARG A 33 -3.01 3.32 -13.86
C ARG A 33 -4.04 3.00 -12.76
N ASN A 34 -3.81 1.95 -12.00
CA ASN A 34 -4.64 1.51 -10.86
C ASN A 34 -4.20 2.11 -9.52
N SER A 35 -3.22 3.01 -9.52
CA SER A 35 -2.88 3.85 -8.38
C SER A 35 -3.68 5.15 -8.42
N ARG A 36 -4.07 5.63 -7.24
CA ARG A 36 -4.72 6.92 -7.06
C ARG A 36 -4.10 7.62 -5.87
N GLN A 37 -4.01 8.95 -5.96
CA GLN A 37 -3.63 9.76 -4.82
C GLN A 37 -4.69 9.62 -3.72
N GLU A 38 -4.23 9.32 -2.52
CA GLU A 38 -5.05 9.08 -1.35
C GLU A 38 -5.01 10.32 -0.43
N PRO A 39 -6.15 10.79 0.10
CA PRO A 39 -6.16 11.87 1.06
C PRO A 39 -5.38 11.48 2.31
N PHE A 40 -4.45 12.36 2.70
CA PHE A 40 -3.67 12.19 3.91
C PHE A 40 -4.58 12.22 5.17
N PRO A 41 -4.22 11.52 6.27
CA PRO A 41 -5.02 11.51 7.49
C PRO A 41 -5.35 12.93 7.98
N LYS A 42 -6.61 13.12 8.39
CA LYS A 42 -7.14 14.44 8.79
C LYS A 42 -6.24 15.05 9.89
N THR A 43 -6.07 16.38 9.86
CA THR A 43 -5.26 17.20 10.81
C THR A 43 -3.73 17.14 10.66
N SER A 44 -3.21 16.47 9.64
CA SER A 44 -1.77 16.42 9.38
C SER A 44 -1.42 16.87 7.96
N LYS A 45 -0.20 17.37 7.77
CA LYS A 45 0.35 17.69 6.45
C LYS A 45 1.45 16.69 6.14
N LEU A 46 1.46 16.22 4.89
CA LEU A 46 2.56 15.45 4.38
C LEU A 46 3.75 16.41 4.13
N PRO A 47 5.01 16.03 4.44
CA PRO A 47 6.15 16.89 4.15
C PRO A 47 6.26 17.21 2.65
N GLU A 48 6.91 18.32 2.34
CA GLU A 48 7.05 18.79 0.95
C GLU A 48 7.71 17.74 0.05
N GLY A 49 7.22 17.64 -1.19
CA GLY A 49 7.71 16.70 -2.20
C GLY A 49 7.25 15.26 -2.02
N TRP A 50 6.59 14.92 -0.92
CA TRP A 50 5.96 13.61 -0.75
C TRP A 50 4.52 13.61 -1.24
N THR A 51 4.09 12.48 -1.79
CA THR A 51 2.70 12.20 -2.15
C THR A 51 2.27 10.84 -1.61
N PHE A 52 0.98 10.71 -1.26
CA PHE A 52 0.43 9.47 -0.70
C PHE A 52 -0.53 8.82 -1.67
N HIS A 53 -0.35 7.53 -1.91
CA HIS A 53 -1.03 6.79 -2.96
C HIS A 53 -1.58 5.46 -2.47
N LYS A 54 -2.63 5.01 -3.15
CA LYS A 54 -3.26 3.72 -2.95
C LYS A 54 -3.39 2.99 -4.28
N LEU A 55 -2.82 1.79 -4.31
CA LEU A 55 -2.84 0.89 -5.44
C LEU A 55 -3.80 -0.27 -5.16
N GLU A 56 -4.72 -0.51 -6.07
CA GLU A 56 -5.65 -1.65 -5.98
C GLU A 56 -5.17 -2.82 -6.84
N LEU A 57 -5.00 -3.97 -6.20
CA LEU A 57 -4.52 -5.21 -6.80
C LEU A 57 -5.63 -6.27 -6.75
N LYS A 58 -5.79 -7.00 -7.86
CA LYS A 58 -6.68 -8.16 -7.92
C LYS A 58 -5.84 -9.42 -7.98
N PHE A 59 -5.97 -10.23 -6.94
CA PHE A 59 -5.31 -11.53 -6.80
C PHE A 59 -6.29 -12.70 -7.01
N GLY A 60 -7.59 -12.46 -6.94
CA GLY A 60 -8.62 -13.48 -7.13
C GLY A 60 -10.02 -12.92 -7.08
N GLN A 61 -11.01 -13.80 -7.01
CA GLN A 61 -12.43 -13.43 -6.92
C GLN A 61 -12.83 -13.06 -5.48
N GLY A 62 -13.78 -12.13 -5.36
CA GLY A 62 -14.35 -11.71 -4.07
C GLY A 62 -13.45 -10.81 -3.21
N ALA A 63 -13.91 -10.50 -1.99
CA ALA A 63 -13.25 -9.54 -1.09
C ALA A 63 -11.85 -9.96 -0.61
N SER A 64 -11.58 -11.26 -0.52
CA SER A 64 -10.23 -11.77 -0.21
C SER A 64 -9.26 -11.63 -1.38
N GLY A 65 -9.76 -11.60 -2.61
CA GLY A 65 -8.96 -11.38 -3.82
C GLY A 65 -8.64 -9.92 -4.11
N GLN A 66 -9.20 -8.97 -3.37
CA GLN A 66 -8.93 -7.55 -3.52
C GLN A 66 -7.96 -7.06 -2.46
N ILE A 67 -6.79 -6.64 -2.91
CA ILE A 67 -5.67 -6.21 -2.06
C ILE A 67 -5.38 -4.74 -2.36
N ARG A 68 -5.05 -3.99 -1.32
CA ARG A 68 -4.71 -2.58 -1.42
C ARG A 68 -3.32 -2.37 -0.83
N LEU A 69 -2.48 -1.69 -1.60
CA LEU A 69 -1.17 -1.25 -1.18
C LEU A 69 -1.20 0.28 -1.05
N MET A 70 -0.88 0.78 0.14
CA MET A 70 -0.69 2.20 0.39
C MET A 70 0.80 2.49 0.44
N TYR A 71 1.24 3.55 -0.21
CA TYR A 71 2.65 3.89 -0.35
C TYR A 71 2.86 5.39 -0.53
N LEU A 72 4.06 5.85 -0.20
CA LEU A 72 4.52 7.22 -0.34
C LEU A 72 5.53 7.31 -1.47
N VAL A 73 5.46 8.40 -2.24
CA VAL A 73 6.39 8.68 -3.33
C VAL A 73 7.00 10.06 -3.14
N ASN A 74 8.31 10.16 -3.25
CA ASN A 74 9.04 11.40 -3.41
C ASN A 74 9.87 11.33 -4.68
N THR A 75 9.42 11.99 -5.75
CA THR A 75 10.05 11.93 -7.07
C THR A 75 11.41 12.63 -7.08
N SER A 76 11.54 13.76 -6.37
CA SER A 76 12.81 14.49 -6.27
C SER A 76 13.91 13.66 -5.60
N LYS A 77 13.54 12.77 -4.69
CA LYS A 77 14.47 11.84 -4.02
C LYS A 77 14.55 10.47 -4.70
N SER A 78 13.70 10.20 -5.70
CA SER A 78 13.52 8.85 -6.28
C SER A 78 13.25 7.77 -5.22
N VAL A 79 12.44 8.10 -4.21
CA VAL A 79 12.15 7.20 -3.09
C VAL A 79 10.67 6.80 -3.09
N ILE A 80 10.44 5.50 -2.90
CA ILE A 80 9.13 4.92 -2.59
C ILE A 80 9.20 4.30 -1.19
N LYS A 81 8.27 4.67 -0.30
CA LYS A 81 8.14 4.05 1.03
C LYS A 81 6.81 3.34 1.15
N LEU A 82 6.82 2.06 1.55
CA LEU A 82 5.62 1.25 1.70
C LEU A 82 4.95 1.54 3.04
N VAL A 83 3.66 1.87 3.03
CA VAL A 83 2.91 2.23 4.24
C VAL A 83 2.10 1.05 4.76
N TRP A 84 1.25 0.46 3.92
CA TRP A 84 0.35 -0.59 4.37
C TRP A 84 -0.06 -1.52 3.22
N ILE A 85 -0.16 -2.82 3.49
CA ILE A 85 -0.81 -3.77 2.58
C ILE A 85 -1.93 -4.52 3.32
N TYR A 86 -3.13 -4.50 2.76
CA TYR A 86 -4.31 -5.12 3.37
C TYR A 86 -5.29 -5.62 2.32
N SER A 87 -6.15 -6.59 2.68
CA SER A 87 -7.26 -7.02 1.83
C SER A 87 -8.57 -6.38 2.25
N HIS A 88 -9.55 -6.34 1.34
CA HIS A 88 -10.92 -5.88 1.68
C HIS A 88 -11.56 -6.71 2.80
N LYS A 89 -11.14 -7.98 2.98
CA LYS A 89 -11.56 -8.83 4.09
C LYS A 89 -11.04 -8.33 5.44
N GLN A 90 -9.81 -7.83 5.49
CA GLN A 90 -9.21 -7.34 6.74
C GLN A 90 -9.74 -5.96 7.11
N PHE A 91 -9.92 -5.10 6.10
CA PHE A 91 -10.54 -3.80 6.27
C PHE A 91 -11.50 -3.56 5.09
N THR A 92 -12.79 -3.47 5.38
CA THR A 92 -13.81 -3.06 4.39
C THR A 92 -13.59 -1.63 3.91
N LYS A 93 -12.95 -0.79 4.73
CA LYS A 93 -12.51 0.57 4.39
C LYS A 93 -10.98 0.67 4.48
N ARG A 94 -10.42 1.87 4.35
CA ARG A 94 -9.00 2.10 4.70
C ARG A 94 -8.78 1.91 6.20
N PRO A 95 -7.54 1.58 6.66
CA PRO A 95 -7.19 1.62 8.07
C PRO A 95 -7.50 2.99 8.69
N ASP A 96 -7.68 3.03 10.02
CA ASP A 96 -8.07 4.27 10.71
C ASP A 96 -7.02 5.38 10.53
N ASP A 97 -7.48 6.63 10.48
CA ASP A 97 -6.61 7.81 10.29
C ASP A 97 -5.53 7.92 11.36
N LYS A 98 -5.83 7.52 12.62
CA LYS A 98 -4.86 7.54 13.73
C LYS A 98 -3.72 6.55 13.47
N ASP A 99 -4.06 5.33 13.07
CA ASP A 99 -3.07 4.28 12.81
C ASP A 99 -2.22 4.62 11.58
N LEU A 100 -2.87 5.08 10.50
CA LEU A 100 -2.18 5.52 9.28
C LEU A 100 -1.20 6.65 9.57
N ARG A 101 -1.62 7.65 10.37
CA ARG A 101 -0.76 8.76 10.75
C ARG A 101 0.47 8.29 11.50
N SER A 102 0.30 7.43 12.51
CA SER A 102 1.42 6.91 13.31
C SER A 102 2.41 6.13 12.44
N VAL A 103 1.92 5.27 11.56
CA VAL A 103 2.77 4.46 10.67
C VAL A 103 3.52 5.34 9.67
N ILE A 104 2.86 6.32 9.07
CA ILE A 104 3.50 7.22 8.10
C ILE A 104 4.57 8.09 8.78
N GLN A 105 4.32 8.58 10.00
CA GLN A 105 5.32 9.36 10.73
C GLN A 105 6.58 8.55 11.00
N GLN A 106 6.43 7.32 11.52
CA GLN A 106 7.56 6.40 11.73
C GLN A 106 8.35 6.16 10.44
N ILE A 107 7.64 5.87 9.34
CA ILE A 107 8.26 5.63 8.03
C ILE A 107 9.05 6.82 7.52
N LEU A 108 8.60 8.06 7.80
CA LEU A 108 9.25 9.28 7.31
C LEU A 108 10.44 9.70 8.19
N GLU A 109 10.47 9.26 9.44
CA GLU A 109 11.57 9.49 10.39
C GLU A 109 12.74 8.50 10.20
N ASP A 110 12.48 7.31 9.65
CA ASP A 110 13.48 6.32 9.22
C ASP A 110 14.25 6.73 7.95
#